data_AF-A0A0K3CUM1-F1
#
_entry.id   AF-A0A0K3CUM1-F1
#
_cell.length_a   1.000
_cell.length_b   1.000
_cell.length_c   1.000
_cell.angle_alpha   90.00
_cell.angle_beta   90.00
_cell.angle_gamma   90.00
#
_symmetry.space_group_name_H-M   'P 1'
#
loop_
_entity.id
_entity.type
_entity.pdbx_description
1 polymer ?
#
loop_
_entity_poly.entity_id
_entity_poly.type
_entity_poly.pdbx_seq_one_letter_code
_entity_poly.pdbx_strand_id
1 'polypeptide(L)'
;MVLSSALLSPLHRFPVLWCSYRPLLRAARTAPLDAHHRLAIEQYIKRELRQWRSLRTALKVQPKLREAEEFIHRLESTAHSSAHLERMRELADHLILRHAKKPTHVVKPRQVPKPAPSIIRATAFNPPMQRMRPQPIKTTMMIFDRRRASQRRYDKQALAKEFVEMASEEEKIERAAGVRESKHRAMPTTRVADEWRGWIRKAQKQEQREYKRKDMRISPELYATVRGLRRSIARNKSAAGQARRREAQLPAE
;
A
#
# COMPACT_ATOMS: atom_id res chain seq x y z
N MET A 1 -32.51 -27.22 22.94
CA MET A 1 -33.04 -25.84 23.06
C MET A 1 -33.21 -25.26 21.67
N VAL A 2 -34.40 -24.74 21.34
CA VAL A 2 -34.70 -24.17 20.02
C VAL A 2 -34.13 -22.75 19.99
N LEU A 3 -33.13 -22.50 19.14
CA LEU A 3 -32.59 -21.16 18.92
C LEU A 3 -33.68 -20.28 18.30
N SER A 4 -33.98 -19.15 18.94
CA SER A 4 -35.03 -18.22 18.56
C SER A 4 -34.82 -17.67 17.14
N SER A 5 -35.91 -17.52 16.38
CA SER A 5 -35.92 -17.04 14.98
C SER A 5 -35.27 -15.67 14.79
N ALA A 6 -35.13 -14.88 15.85
CA ALA A 6 -34.39 -13.62 15.88
C ALA A 6 -32.89 -13.79 15.57
N LEU A 7 -32.28 -14.93 15.88
CA LEU A 7 -30.86 -15.22 15.56
C LEU A 7 -30.61 -15.50 14.06
N LEU A 8 -31.68 -15.57 13.25
CA LEU A 8 -31.61 -15.85 11.81
C LEU A 8 -31.58 -14.58 10.94
N SER A 9 -31.75 -13.39 11.51
CA SER A 9 -31.73 -12.14 10.74
C SER A 9 -30.28 -11.65 10.48
N PRO A 10 -29.95 -11.26 9.23
CA PRO A 10 -28.61 -10.77 8.84
C PRO A 10 -28.20 -9.45 9.52
N LEU A 11 -29.12 -8.79 10.25
CA LEU A 11 -28.87 -7.59 11.04
C LEU A 11 -28.32 -7.89 12.46
N HIS A 12 -28.45 -9.12 12.97
CA HIS A 12 -27.82 -9.57 14.24
C HIS A 12 -26.41 -10.18 14.06
N ARG A 13 -25.86 -10.09 12.84
CA ARG A 13 -24.69 -10.80 12.32
C ARG A 13 -23.33 -10.52 12.96
N PHE A 14 -23.10 -9.30 13.44
CA PHE A 14 -21.87 -8.92 14.16
C PHE A 14 -22.01 -9.08 15.68
N PRO A 15 -23.16 -8.70 16.28
CA PRO A 15 -23.40 -8.93 17.70
C PRO A 15 -23.32 -10.42 18.08
N VAL A 16 -23.91 -11.35 17.32
CA VAL A 16 -24.08 -12.75 17.78
C VAL A 16 -22.76 -13.52 17.92
N LEU A 17 -21.82 -13.40 16.97
CA LEU A 17 -20.46 -13.99 17.13
C LEU A 17 -19.61 -13.25 18.17
N TRP A 18 -19.89 -11.97 18.41
CA TRP A 18 -19.26 -11.20 19.50
C TRP A 18 -19.92 -11.42 20.87
N CYS A 19 -21.16 -11.90 20.89
CA CYS A 19 -21.88 -12.30 22.09
C CYS A 19 -21.28 -13.59 22.64
N SER A 20 -20.76 -14.51 21.81
CA SER A 20 -20.00 -15.68 22.27
C SER A 20 -18.53 -15.37 22.58
N TYR A 21 -17.96 -14.29 22.02
CA TYR A 21 -16.57 -13.90 22.26
C TYR A 21 -16.26 -13.61 23.74
N ARG A 22 -17.10 -12.80 24.41
CA ARG A 22 -16.88 -12.45 25.83
C ARG A 22 -17.03 -13.67 26.76
N PRO A 23 -18.09 -14.50 26.65
CA PRO A 23 -18.20 -15.75 27.39
C PRO A 23 -17.02 -16.70 27.16
N LEU A 24 -16.57 -16.88 25.91
CA LEU A 24 -15.42 -17.72 25.58
C LEU A 24 -14.14 -17.26 26.27
N LEU A 25 -13.85 -15.95 26.19
CA LEU A 25 -12.69 -15.39 26.86
C LEU A 25 -12.79 -15.47 28.37
N ARG A 26 -14.00 -15.28 28.92
CA ARG A 26 -14.24 -15.40 30.36
C ARG A 26 -14.01 -16.85 30.81
N ALA A 27 -14.62 -17.82 30.13
CA ALA A 27 -14.49 -19.24 30.42
C ALA A 27 -13.02 -19.71 30.32
N ALA A 28 -12.28 -19.26 29.30
CA ALA A 28 -10.87 -19.56 29.15
C ALA A 28 -10.00 -18.97 30.28
N ARG A 29 -10.38 -17.80 30.81
CA ARG A 29 -9.67 -17.15 31.94
C ARG A 29 -9.96 -17.81 33.28
N THR A 30 -11.20 -18.26 33.47
CA THR A 30 -11.68 -18.89 34.71
C THR A 30 -11.37 -20.38 34.80
N ALA A 31 -11.00 -21.03 33.69
CA ALA A 31 -10.62 -22.44 33.68
C ALA A 31 -9.39 -22.70 34.59
N PRO A 32 -9.35 -23.82 35.35
CA PRO A 32 -8.24 -24.22 36.23
C PRO A 32 -7.05 -24.76 35.43
N LEU A 33 -6.50 -23.91 34.55
CA LEU A 33 -5.37 -24.20 33.67
C LEU A 33 -4.18 -23.31 34.02
N ASP A 34 -2.97 -23.76 33.68
CA ASP A 34 -1.75 -22.96 33.86
C ASP A 34 -1.80 -21.68 33.02
N ALA A 35 -1.05 -20.66 33.43
CA ALA A 35 -1.05 -19.36 32.76
C ALA A 35 -0.68 -19.48 31.28
N HIS A 36 0.30 -20.33 30.94
CA HIS A 36 0.71 -20.57 29.55
C HIS A 36 -0.40 -21.24 28.72
N HIS A 37 -1.07 -22.24 29.28
CA HIS A 37 -2.20 -22.92 28.64
C HIS A 37 -3.38 -21.98 28.40
N ARG A 38 -3.72 -21.14 29.40
CA ARG A 38 -4.77 -20.11 29.27
C ARG A 38 -4.45 -19.12 28.16
N LEU A 39 -3.21 -18.64 28.08
CA LEU A 39 -2.78 -17.72 27.03
C LEU A 39 -2.85 -18.35 25.63
N ALA A 40 -2.45 -19.62 25.49
CA ALA A 40 -2.51 -20.34 24.22
C ALA A 40 -3.96 -20.48 23.72
N ILE A 41 -4.87 -20.87 24.61
CA ILE A 41 -6.31 -20.98 24.32
C ILE A 41 -6.92 -19.61 24.01
N GLU A 42 -6.57 -18.56 24.77
CA GLU A 42 -7.04 -17.20 24.52
C GLU A 42 -6.61 -16.69 23.12
N GLN A 43 -5.36 -16.92 22.73
CA GLN A 43 -4.86 -16.55 21.41
C GLN A 43 -5.53 -17.35 20.29
N TYR A 44 -5.81 -18.62 20.53
CA TYR A 44 -6.56 -19.47 19.60
C TYR A 44 -7.98 -18.94 19.37
N ILE A 45 -8.73 -18.65 20.44
CA ILE A 45 -10.08 -18.06 20.37
C ILE A 45 -10.07 -16.75 19.58
N LYS A 46 -9.14 -15.85 19.90
CA LYS A 46 -8.99 -14.56 19.21
C LYS A 46 -8.70 -14.72 17.72
N ARG A 47 -7.95 -15.76 17.33
CA ARG A 47 -7.64 -16.02 15.92
C ARG A 47 -8.84 -16.60 15.19
N GLU A 48 -9.47 -17.64 15.72
CA GLU A 48 -10.63 -18.28 15.09
C GLU A 48 -11.76 -17.29 14.85
N LEU A 49 -12.12 -16.49 15.86
CA LEU A 49 -13.17 -15.48 15.70
C LEU A 49 -12.78 -14.35 14.74
N ARG A 50 -11.48 -14.02 14.63
CA ARG A 50 -11.00 -13.08 13.60
C ARG A 50 -11.18 -13.65 12.20
N GLN A 51 -10.96 -14.95 12.00
CA GLN A 51 -11.20 -15.61 10.71
C GLN A 51 -12.70 -15.68 10.38
N TRP A 52 -13.54 -15.92 11.39
CA TRP A 52 -14.99 -16.01 11.18
C TRP A 52 -15.65 -14.65 10.93
N ARG A 53 -14.95 -13.53 11.16
CA ARG A 53 -15.44 -12.16 10.88
C ARG A 53 -15.92 -11.96 9.45
N SER A 54 -15.34 -12.67 8.47
CA SER A 54 -15.72 -12.53 7.07
C SER A 54 -16.91 -13.41 6.66
N LEU A 55 -17.42 -14.29 7.53
CA LEU A 55 -18.55 -15.15 7.22
C LEU A 55 -19.83 -14.31 7.03
N ARG A 56 -20.55 -14.58 5.93
CA ARG A 56 -21.71 -13.78 5.51
C ARG A 56 -23.02 -14.56 5.43
N THR A 57 -22.95 -15.88 5.37
CA THR A 57 -24.09 -16.76 5.09
C THR A 57 -24.55 -17.46 6.37
N ALA A 58 -25.86 -17.44 6.66
CA ALA A 58 -26.43 -18.04 7.88
C ALA A 58 -26.06 -19.53 8.03
N LEU A 59 -26.13 -20.30 6.94
CA LEU A 59 -25.75 -21.73 6.91
C LEU A 59 -24.29 -21.98 7.31
N LYS A 60 -23.40 -21.00 7.13
CA LYS A 60 -21.98 -21.10 7.53
C LYS A 60 -21.74 -20.60 8.95
N VAL A 61 -22.60 -19.72 9.46
CA VAL A 61 -22.47 -19.12 10.80
C VAL A 61 -23.06 -20.03 11.87
N GLN A 62 -24.21 -20.66 11.61
CA GLN A 62 -24.86 -21.59 12.54
C GLN A 62 -23.93 -22.69 13.09
N PRO A 63 -23.18 -23.45 12.27
CA PRO A 63 -22.27 -24.46 12.81
C PRO A 63 -21.16 -23.85 13.66
N LYS A 64 -20.66 -22.66 13.32
CA LYS A 64 -19.63 -21.96 14.10
C LYS A 64 -20.12 -21.45 15.44
N LEU A 65 -21.39 -21.07 15.54
CA LEU A 65 -22.00 -20.72 16.82
C LEU A 65 -22.17 -21.95 17.70
N ARG A 66 -22.62 -23.08 17.14
CA ARG A 66 -22.69 -24.35 17.89
C ARG A 66 -21.31 -24.81 18.38
N GLU A 67 -20.29 -24.73 17.51
CA GLU A 67 -18.91 -25.02 17.90
C GLU A 67 -18.43 -24.11 19.05
N ALA A 68 -18.77 -22.81 19.01
CA ALA A 68 -18.44 -21.87 20.07
C ALA A 68 -19.15 -22.19 21.39
N GLU A 69 -20.45 -22.52 21.35
CA GLU A 69 -21.25 -22.90 22.53
C GLU A 69 -20.73 -24.21 23.15
N GLU A 70 -20.48 -25.23 22.34
CA GLU A 70 -19.86 -26.47 22.79
C GLU A 70 -18.49 -26.23 23.43
N PHE A 71 -17.71 -25.31 22.88
CA PHE A 71 -16.39 -24.98 23.41
C PHE A 71 -16.48 -24.22 24.74
N ILE A 72 -17.47 -23.33 24.91
CA ILE A 72 -17.79 -22.71 26.21
C ILE A 72 -18.11 -23.80 27.23
N HIS A 73 -19.03 -24.71 26.90
CA HIS A 73 -19.39 -25.79 27.82
C HIS A 73 -18.18 -26.65 28.21
N ARG A 74 -17.32 -27.03 27.25
CA ARG A 74 -16.09 -27.79 27.55
C ARG A 74 -15.16 -27.03 28.50
N LEU A 75 -15.00 -25.72 28.31
CA LEU A 75 -14.18 -24.87 29.18
C LEU A 75 -14.79 -24.76 30.58
N GLU A 76 -16.10 -24.60 30.71
CA GLU A 76 -16.79 -24.54 32.01
C GLU A 76 -16.78 -25.90 32.74
N SER A 77 -16.89 -27.01 32.00
CA SER A 77 -16.80 -28.36 32.54
C SER A 77 -15.41 -28.72 33.08
N THR A 78 -14.35 -28.00 32.68
CA THR A 78 -12.99 -28.25 33.24
C THR A 78 -12.87 -27.99 34.73
N ALA A 79 -13.75 -27.15 35.29
CA ALA A 79 -13.80 -26.90 36.73
C ALA A 79 -14.38 -28.08 37.52
N HIS A 80 -15.16 -28.94 36.86
CA HIS A 80 -15.96 -29.99 37.51
C HIS A 80 -15.48 -31.42 37.16
N SER A 81 -14.61 -31.58 36.17
CA SER A 81 -14.17 -32.88 35.67
C SER A 81 -12.70 -32.89 35.28
N SER A 82 -11.94 -33.82 35.87
CA SER A 82 -10.51 -34.03 35.58
C SER A 82 -10.27 -34.46 34.13
N ALA A 83 -11.13 -35.31 33.57
CA ALA A 83 -11.02 -35.77 32.18
C ALA A 83 -11.19 -34.61 31.18
N HIS A 84 -12.07 -33.65 31.46
CA HIS A 84 -12.22 -32.47 30.61
C HIS A 84 -11.04 -31.51 30.74
N LEU A 85 -10.45 -31.42 31.93
CA LEU A 85 -9.27 -30.61 32.20
C LEU A 85 -8.05 -31.15 31.44
N GLU A 86 -7.80 -32.46 31.47
CA GLU A 86 -6.71 -33.11 30.74
C GLU A 86 -6.80 -32.88 29.23
N ARG A 87 -7.99 -33.06 28.64
CA ARG A 87 -8.23 -32.78 27.22
C ARG A 87 -7.96 -31.32 26.83
N MET A 88 -8.22 -30.37 27.74
CA MET A 88 -7.91 -28.96 27.49
C MET A 88 -6.41 -28.66 27.63
N ARG A 89 -5.68 -29.37 28.50
CA ARG A 89 -4.22 -29.32 28.56
C ARG A 89 -3.59 -29.84 27.27
N GLU A 90 -4.01 -31.02 26.80
CA GLU A 90 -3.55 -31.59 25.52
C GLU A 90 -3.80 -30.65 24.34
N LEU A 91 -4.98 -30.03 24.29
CA LEU A 91 -5.30 -29.02 23.28
C LEU A 91 -4.36 -27.82 23.39
N ALA A 92 -4.11 -27.32 24.60
CA ALA A 92 -3.22 -26.19 24.82
C ALA A 92 -1.78 -26.52 24.42
N ASP A 93 -1.28 -27.71 24.78
CA ASP A 93 0.04 -28.21 24.36
C ASP A 93 0.15 -28.29 22.85
N HIS A 94 -0.86 -28.85 22.18
CA HIS A 94 -0.91 -28.90 20.72
C HIS A 94 -0.91 -27.48 20.10
N LEU A 95 -1.64 -26.52 20.68
CA LEU A 95 -1.62 -25.13 20.24
C LEU A 95 -0.25 -24.48 20.44
N ILE A 96 0.38 -24.72 21.59
CA ILE A 96 1.71 -24.21 21.89
C ILE A 96 2.72 -24.76 20.90
N LEU A 97 2.72 -26.08 20.63
CA LEU A 97 3.60 -26.71 19.65
C LEU A 97 3.36 -26.21 18.23
N ARG A 98 2.09 -26.05 17.83
CA ARG A 98 1.71 -25.49 16.51
C ARG A 98 2.16 -24.01 16.37
N HIS A 99 2.35 -23.31 17.48
CA HIS A 99 2.73 -21.89 17.51
C HIS A 99 4.15 -21.63 18.01
N ALA A 100 4.87 -22.68 18.41
CA ALA A 100 6.29 -22.69 18.70
C ALA A 100 7.04 -22.41 17.39
N LYS A 101 7.12 -21.13 17.04
CA LYS A 101 7.92 -20.57 15.96
C LYS A 101 7.60 -21.16 14.59
N LYS A 102 6.56 -20.63 13.93
CA LYS A 102 6.75 -20.36 12.49
C LYS A 102 7.98 -19.43 12.41
N PRO A 103 9.00 -19.74 11.61
CA PRO A 103 10.19 -18.89 11.53
C PRO A 103 9.71 -17.47 11.31
N THR A 104 10.05 -16.60 12.26
CA THR A 104 9.85 -15.16 12.21
C THR A 104 10.16 -14.75 10.79
N HIS A 105 9.16 -14.17 10.12
CA HIS A 105 9.24 -13.64 8.77
C HIS A 105 10.66 -13.14 8.53
N VAL A 106 11.47 -13.88 7.75
CA VAL A 106 12.90 -13.55 7.57
C VAL A 106 12.92 -12.09 7.20
N VAL A 107 13.40 -11.25 8.11
CA VAL A 107 13.43 -9.80 7.89
C VAL A 107 14.46 -9.65 6.81
N LYS A 108 14.00 -9.57 5.55
CA LYS A 108 14.89 -9.42 4.40
C LYS A 108 15.79 -8.24 4.75
N PRO A 109 17.12 -8.41 4.74
CA PRO A 109 18.02 -7.32 5.10
C PRO A 109 17.65 -6.10 4.26
N ARG A 110 17.55 -4.94 4.93
CA ARG A 110 17.13 -3.69 4.30
C ARG A 110 17.98 -3.48 3.04
N GLN A 111 17.35 -3.56 1.87
CA GLN A 111 18.06 -3.42 0.61
C GLN A 111 18.54 -1.97 0.48
N VAL A 112 19.84 -1.76 0.73
CA VAL A 112 20.48 -0.45 0.51
C VAL A 112 20.48 -0.16 -0.99
N PRO A 113 20.04 1.03 -1.44
CA PRO A 113 20.11 1.41 -2.85
C PRO A 113 21.54 1.32 -3.36
N LYS A 114 21.78 0.51 -4.39
CA LYS A 114 23.07 0.41 -5.07
C LYS A 114 23.02 0.99 -6.47
N PRO A 115 24.09 1.62 -6.96
CA PRO A 115 24.17 2.08 -8.34
C PRO A 115 24.04 0.90 -9.31
N ALA A 116 23.12 1.00 -10.25
CA ALA A 116 22.94 0.01 -11.30
C ALA A 116 23.72 0.41 -12.57
N PRO A 117 24.17 -0.57 -13.38
CA PRO A 117 24.92 -0.33 -14.62
C PRO A 117 24.02 0.14 -15.79
N SER A 118 23.04 1.00 -15.51
CA SER A 118 22.04 1.51 -16.45
C SER A 118 21.69 2.96 -16.16
N ILE A 119 21.33 3.70 -17.20
CA ILE A 119 20.93 5.11 -17.12
C ILE A 119 19.43 5.21 -17.33
N ILE A 120 18.75 6.01 -16.50
CA ILE A 120 17.39 6.46 -16.75
C ILE A 120 17.50 7.58 -17.79
N ARG A 121 16.87 7.37 -18.96
CA ARG A 121 16.89 8.36 -20.04
C ARG A 121 16.16 9.64 -19.61
N ALA A 122 16.51 10.73 -20.29
CA ALA A 122 15.80 11.99 -20.13
C ALA A 122 14.31 11.81 -20.44
N THR A 123 13.48 12.52 -19.69
CA THR A 123 12.02 12.57 -19.84
C THR A 123 11.60 14.03 -19.72
N ALA A 124 10.34 14.35 -20.04
CA ALA A 124 9.81 15.70 -19.84
C ALA A 124 9.96 16.16 -18.36
N PHE A 125 9.89 15.22 -17.43
CA PHE A 125 9.89 15.48 -15.99
C PHE A 125 11.29 15.46 -15.37
N ASN A 126 12.22 14.68 -15.92
CA ASN A 126 13.53 14.45 -15.30
C ASN A 126 14.67 14.43 -16.33
N PRO A 127 15.83 15.04 -16.01
CA PRO A 127 17.04 14.89 -16.79
C PRO A 127 17.56 13.43 -16.73
N PRO A 128 18.47 13.05 -17.64
CA PRO A 128 19.06 11.72 -17.60
C PRO A 128 19.83 11.53 -16.30
N MET A 129 19.63 10.40 -15.62
CA MET A 129 20.22 10.14 -14.31
C MET A 129 20.60 8.68 -14.12
N GLN A 130 21.48 8.43 -13.16
CA GLN A 130 21.91 7.07 -12.84
C GLN A 130 20.77 6.26 -12.21
N ARG A 131 20.58 5.03 -12.67
CA ARG A 131 19.60 4.14 -12.05
C ARG A 131 20.17 3.53 -10.78
N MET A 132 19.35 3.47 -9.73
CA MET A 132 19.65 2.78 -8.47
C MET A 132 18.72 1.57 -8.31
N ARG A 133 19.19 0.50 -7.65
CA ARG A 133 18.38 -0.69 -7.32
C ARG A 133 18.57 -1.11 -5.85
N PRO A 134 17.50 -1.17 -5.03
CA PRO A 134 16.19 -0.55 -5.29
C PRO A 134 16.32 0.98 -5.47
N GLN A 135 15.36 1.61 -6.15
CA GLN A 135 15.37 3.07 -6.30
C GLN A 135 15.05 3.71 -4.93
N PRO A 136 15.82 4.73 -4.48
CA PRO A 136 15.51 5.43 -3.23
C PRO A 136 14.09 6.01 -3.28
N ILE A 137 13.36 5.89 -2.17
CA ILE A 137 11.98 6.37 -2.04
C ILE A 137 11.88 7.85 -2.44
N LYS A 138 12.84 8.68 -1.98
CA LYS A 138 12.92 10.11 -2.33
C LYS A 138 12.95 10.34 -3.84
N THR A 139 13.75 9.58 -4.58
CA THR A 139 13.84 9.70 -6.05
C THR A 139 12.53 9.26 -6.70
N THR A 140 11.94 8.15 -6.24
CA THR A 140 10.66 7.66 -6.77
C THR A 140 9.53 8.67 -6.52
N MET A 141 9.44 9.24 -5.32
CA MET A 141 8.46 10.27 -4.96
C MET A 141 8.67 11.55 -5.76
N MET A 142 9.90 12.03 -5.92
CA MET A 142 10.21 13.18 -6.77
C MET A 142 9.70 12.98 -8.21
N ILE A 143 9.91 11.80 -8.81
CA ILE A 143 9.42 11.50 -10.17
C ILE A 143 7.88 11.54 -10.20
N PHE A 144 7.25 10.93 -9.20
CA PHE A 144 5.79 10.87 -9.09
C PHE A 144 5.16 12.26 -8.89
N ASP A 145 5.72 13.07 -8.00
CA ASP A 145 5.25 14.43 -7.71
C ASP A 145 5.36 15.33 -8.94
N ARG A 146 6.46 15.21 -9.71
CA ARG A 146 6.62 15.94 -10.97
C ARG A 146 5.57 15.54 -12.00
N ARG A 147 5.29 14.23 -12.13
CA ARG A 147 4.23 13.74 -13.03
C ARG A 147 2.86 14.25 -12.61
N ARG A 148 2.55 14.19 -11.31
CA ARG A 148 1.29 14.69 -10.74
C ARG A 148 1.14 16.20 -10.92
N ALA A 149 2.20 16.96 -10.70
CA ALA A 149 2.21 18.41 -10.92
C ALA A 149 1.96 18.76 -12.40
N SER A 150 2.53 17.98 -13.33
CA SER A 150 2.24 18.16 -14.76
C SER A 150 0.80 17.82 -15.10
N GLN A 151 0.25 16.73 -14.56
CA GLN A 151 -1.15 16.38 -14.78
C GLN A 151 -2.07 17.51 -14.33
N ARG A 152 -1.88 18.02 -13.12
CA ARG A 152 -2.66 19.15 -12.59
C ARG A 152 -2.58 20.40 -13.47
N ARG A 153 -1.44 20.64 -14.13
CA ARG A 153 -1.33 21.74 -15.09
C ARG A 153 -2.13 21.48 -16.35
N TYR A 154 -2.10 20.27 -16.91
CA TYR A 154 -2.93 19.92 -18.06
C TYR A 154 -4.42 20.04 -17.73
N ASP A 155 -4.84 19.53 -16.58
CA ASP A 155 -6.23 19.63 -16.12
C ASP A 155 -6.64 21.11 -15.96
N LYS A 156 -5.79 21.93 -15.32
CA LYS A 156 -6.03 23.38 -15.19
C LYS A 156 -6.02 24.11 -16.53
N GLN A 157 -5.23 23.64 -17.50
CA GLN A 157 -5.16 24.21 -18.83
C GLN A 157 -6.41 23.92 -19.65
N ALA A 158 -7.02 22.74 -19.49
CA ALA A 158 -8.32 22.44 -20.09
C ALA A 158 -9.38 23.43 -19.57
N LEU A 159 -9.51 23.55 -18.26
CA LEU A 159 -10.46 24.51 -17.63
C LEU A 159 -10.18 25.96 -18.05
N ALA A 160 -8.92 26.37 -18.09
CA ALA A 160 -8.56 27.73 -18.50
C ALA A 160 -8.96 28.02 -19.96
N LYS A 161 -8.90 27.03 -20.86
CA LYS A 161 -9.34 27.20 -22.25
C LYS A 161 -10.85 27.37 -22.32
N GLU A 162 -11.61 26.54 -21.59
CA GLU A 162 -13.07 26.66 -21.50
C GLU A 162 -13.49 28.06 -21.02
N PHE A 163 -12.85 28.58 -19.96
CA PHE A 163 -13.14 29.94 -19.48
C PHE A 163 -12.81 31.03 -20.50
N VAL A 164 -11.73 30.86 -21.26
CA VAL A 164 -11.35 31.81 -22.32
C VAL A 164 -12.32 31.74 -23.51
N GLU A 165 -12.81 30.56 -23.84
CA GLU A 165 -13.81 30.34 -24.89
C GLU A 165 -15.14 30.98 -24.50
N MET A 166 -15.66 30.69 -23.30
CA MET A 166 -16.90 31.31 -22.79
C MET A 166 -16.80 32.84 -22.76
N ALA A 167 -15.69 33.40 -22.23
CA ALA A 167 -15.48 34.84 -22.24
C ALA A 167 -15.44 35.42 -23.67
N SER A 168 -14.91 34.67 -24.64
CA SER A 168 -14.89 35.11 -26.04
C SER A 168 -16.28 35.06 -26.69
N GLU A 169 -17.15 34.16 -26.25
CA GLU A 169 -18.54 34.08 -26.69
C GLU A 169 -19.37 35.21 -26.09
N GLU A 170 -19.21 35.49 -24.79
CA GLU A 170 -19.81 36.63 -24.11
C GLU A 170 -19.44 37.95 -24.80
N GLU A 171 -18.14 38.18 -25.08
CA GLU A 171 -17.68 39.36 -25.82
C GLU A 171 -18.33 39.49 -27.21
N LYS A 172 -18.60 38.36 -27.90
CA LYS A 172 -19.28 38.39 -29.20
C LYS A 172 -20.75 38.77 -29.05
N ILE A 173 -21.42 38.25 -28.01
CA ILE A 173 -22.81 38.57 -27.70
C ILE A 173 -22.95 40.04 -27.32
N GLU A 174 -22.09 40.57 -26.46
CA GLU A 174 -22.10 41.98 -26.06
C GLU A 174 -21.89 42.92 -27.26
N ARG A 175 -20.95 42.58 -28.16
CA ARG A 175 -20.76 43.31 -29.42
C ARG A 175 -21.99 43.26 -30.32
N ALA A 176 -22.64 42.10 -30.44
CA ALA A 176 -23.84 41.94 -31.24
C ALA A 176 -25.04 42.71 -30.65
N ALA A 177 -25.10 42.83 -29.32
CA ALA A 177 -26.12 43.59 -28.59
C ALA A 177 -25.88 45.12 -28.61
N GLY A 178 -24.80 45.59 -29.23
CA GLY A 178 -24.51 47.02 -29.37
C GLY A 178 -24.05 47.70 -28.08
N VAL A 179 -23.64 46.93 -27.07
CA VAL A 179 -23.05 47.47 -25.85
C VAL A 179 -21.67 48.05 -26.20
N ARG A 180 -21.60 49.37 -26.42
CA ARG A 180 -20.34 50.07 -26.67
C ARG A 180 -19.44 49.92 -25.44
N GLU A 181 -18.28 49.28 -25.62
CA GLU A 181 -17.18 49.31 -24.66
C GLU A 181 -16.97 50.76 -24.20
N SER A 182 -17.15 51.01 -22.91
CA SER A 182 -16.96 52.33 -22.34
C SER A 182 -15.51 52.77 -22.61
N LYS A 183 -15.36 53.89 -23.32
CA LYS A 183 -14.06 54.51 -23.69
C LYS A 183 -13.18 54.89 -22.49
N HIS A 184 -13.60 54.58 -21.27
CA HIS A 184 -12.85 54.86 -20.05
C HIS A 184 -12.03 53.65 -19.63
N ARG A 185 -10.81 53.60 -20.17
CA ARG A 185 -9.60 53.20 -19.44
C ARG A 185 -9.69 51.84 -18.73
N ALA A 186 -10.02 50.79 -19.48
CA ALA A 186 -9.71 49.44 -19.04
C ALA A 186 -8.17 49.28 -19.00
N MET A 187 -7.60 49.23 -17.80
CA MET A 187 -6.21 48.81 -17.59
C MET A 187 -5.99 47.42 -18.24
N PRO A 188 -4.76 47.02 -18.61
CA PRO A 188 -4.50 45.71 -19.24
C PRO A 188 -4.92 44.48 -18.42
N THR A 189 -5.44 44.66 -17.20
CA THR A 189 -6.00 43.65 -16.30
C THR A 189 -7.53 43.58 -16.28
N THR A 190 -8.25 44.42 -17.03
CA THR A 190 -9.73 44.55 -16.91
C THR A 190 -10.56 43.80 -17.95
N ARG A 191 -9.96 43.07 -18.90
CA ARG A 191 -10.73 42.26 -19.85
C ARG A 191 -11.08 40.90 -19.24
N VAL A 192 -12.31 40.45 -19.45
CA VAL A 192 -12.79 39.16 -18.96
C VAL A 192 -11.85 38.04 -19.48
N ALA A 193 -11.38 37.19 -18.56
CA ALA A 193 -10.47 36.07 -18.81
C ALA A 193 -9.01 36.37 -19.26
N ASP A 194 -8.53 37.62 -19.19
CA ASP A 194 -7.11 37.93 -19.52
C ASP A 194 -6.12 37.22 -18.60
N GLU A 195 -6.48 37.01 -17.34
CA GLU A 195 -5.70 36.22 -16.38
C GLU A 195 -5.50 34.79 -16.86
N TRP A 196 -6.55 34.17 -17.39
CA TRP A 196 -6.53 32.81 -17.94
C TRP A 196 -5.71 32.76 -19.24
N ARG A 197 -5.85 33.75 -20.14
CA ARG A 197 -5.02 33.86 -21.35
C ARG A 197 -3.53 34.01 -21.01
N GLY A 198 -3.21 34.81 -19.98
CA GLY A 198 -1.84 34.98 -19.48
C GLY A 198 -1.30 33.70 -18.85
N TRP A 199 -2.13 33.00 -18.07
CA TRP A 199 -1.78 31.73 -17.45
C TRP A 199 -1.52 30.63 -18.50
N ILE A 200 -2.37 30.50 -19.53
CA ILE A 200 -2.19 29.53 -20.63
C ILE A 200 -0.85 29.76 -21.33
N ARG A 201 -0.51 31.01 -21.65
CA ARG A 201 0.78 31.36 -22.27
C ARG A 201 1.97 30.96 -21.39
N LYS A 202 1.88 31.15 -20.08
CA LYS A 202 2.91 30.69 -19.12
C LYS A 202 3.00 29.16 -19.08
N ALA A 203 1.86 28.47 -19.05
CA ALA A 203 1.81 27.01 -19.05
C ALA A 203 2.42 26.41 -20.33
N GLN A 204 2.11 26.96 -21.51
CA GLN A 204 2.70 26.55 -22.78
C GLN A 204 4.21 26.75 -22.81
N LYS A 205 4.72 27.89 -22.32
CA LYS A 205 6.17 28.13 -22.21
C LYS A 205 6.85 27.11 -21.30
N GLN A 206 6.19 26.74 -20.20
CA GLN A 206 6.70 25.72 -19.29
C GLN A 206 6.71 24.33 -19.92
N GLU A 207 5.65 23.97 -20.64
CA GLU A 207 5.53 22.73 -21.40
C GLU A 207 6.64 22.62 -22.46
N GLN A 208 6.88 23.67 -23.24
CA GLN A 208 7.99 23.69 -24.21
C GLN A 208 9.35 23.46 -23.53
N ARG A 209 9.58 24.05 -22.36
CA ARG A 209 10.81 23.82 -21.58
C ARG A 209 10.92 22.36 -21.12
N GLU A 210 9.81 21.74 -20.75
CA GLU A 210 9.77 20.34 -20.34
C GLU A 210 10.00 19.39 -21.52
N TYR A 211 9.41 19.65 -22.69
CA TYR A 211 9.71 18.88 -23.90
C TYR A 211 11.19 18.98 -24.29
N LYS A 212 11.79 20.17 -24.21
CA LYS A 212 13.24 20.34 -24.42
C LYS A 212 14.09 19.49 -23.47
N ARG A 213 13.60 19.16 -22.26
CA ARG A 213 14.31 18.25 -21.34
C ARG A 213 14.34 16.81 -21.84
N LYS A 214 13.28 16.36 -22.53
CA LYS A 214 13.22 15.01 -23.11
C LYS A 214 14.36 14.78 -24.11
N ASP A 215 14.76 15.84 -24.81
CA ASP A 215 15.82 15.80 -25.83
C ASP A 215 17.22 16.06 -25.26
N MET A 216 17.35 16.16 -23.93
CA MET A 216 18.65 16.31 -23.29
C MET A 216 19.55 15.10 -23.57
N ARG A 217 20.72 15.39 -24.14
CA ARG A 217 21.78 14.39 -24.30
C ARG A 217 22.30 13.95 -22.93
N ILE A 218 22.67 12.68 -22.84
CA ILE A 218 23.28 12.11 -21.64
C ILE A 218 24.70 12.66 -21.53
N SER A 219 25.04 13.23 -20.36
CA SER A 219 26.37 13.77 -20.10
C SER A 219 27.46 12.71 -20.28
N PRO A 220 28.62 13.04 -20.91
CA PRO A 220 29.76 12.14 -21.02
C PRO A 220 30.23 11.60 -19.66
N GLU A 221 30.16 12.42 -18.60
CA GLU A 221 30.52 12.02 -17.24
C GLU A 221 29.59 10.90 -16.71
N LEU A 222 28.29 11.04 -16.96
CA LEU A 222 27.31 10.02 -16.58
C LEU A 222 27.53 8.71 -17.36
N TYR A 223 27.93 8.81 -18.63
CA TYR A 223 28.35 7.64 -19.39
C TYR A 223 29.61 6.99 -18.82
N ALA A 224 30.62 7.78 -18.47
CA ALA A 224 31.88 7.30 -17.91
C ALA A 224 31.67 6.58 -16.58
N THR A 225 30.88 7.15 -15.67
CA THR A 225 30.53 6.55 -14.38
C THR A 225 29.80 5.20 -14.55
N VAL A 226 28.78 5.13 -15.40
CA VAL A 226 28.05 3.87 -15.66
C VAL A 226 28.96 2.83 -16.34
N ARG A 227 29.84 3.25 -17.25
CA ARG A 227 30.82 2.35 -17.89
C ARG A 227 31.83 1.82 -16.88
N GLY A 228 32.34 2.67 -15.99
CA GLY A 228 33.22 2.28 -14.88
C GLY A 228 32.56 1.25 -13.97
N LEU A 229 31.30 1.47 -13.61
CA LEU A 229 30.52 0.51 -12.82
C LEU A 229 30.34 -0.83 -13.52
N ARG A 230 30.03 -0.85 -14.83
CA ARG A 230 29.97 -2.09 -15.61
C ARG A 230 31.28 -2.88 -15.54
N ARG A 231 32.42 -2.19 -15.70
CA ARG A 231 33.74 -2.81 -15.60
C ARG A 231 34.02 -3.37 -14.20
N SER A 232 33.69 -2.61 -13.15
CA SER A 232 33.86 -3.06 -11.76
C SER A 232 33.02 -4.31 -11.44
N ILE A 233 31.77 -4.34 -11.90
CA ILE A 233 30.87 -5.48 -11.71
C ILE A 233 31.40 -6.71 -12.45
N ALA A 234 31.91 -6.53 -13.67
CA ALA A 234 32.50 -7.63 -14.44
C ALA A 234 33.73 -8.21 -13.72
N ARG A 235 34.64 -7.36 -13.24
CA ARG A 235 35.83 -7.77 -12.47
C ARG A 235 35.44 -8.54 -11.20
N ASN A 236 34.52 -8.01 -10.41
CA ASN A 236 34.07 -8.67 -9.18
C ASN A 236 33.39 -10.02 -9.45
N LYS A 237 32.61 -10.13 -10.53
CA LYS A 237 32.02 -11.41 -10.96
C LYS A 237 33.09 -12.41 -11.36
N SER A 238 34.10 -11.99 -12.12
CA SER A 238 35.20 -12.89 -12.51
C SER A 238 36.02 -13.36 -11.31
N ALA A 239 36.34 -12.46 -10.36
CA ALA A 239 37.06 -12.81 -9.14
C ALA A 239 36.27 -13.78 -8.26
N ALA A 240 34.96 -13.55 -8.07
CA ALA A 240 34.09 -14.46 -7.33
C ALA A 240 33.97 -15.84 -8.01
N GLY A 241 33.94 -15.88 -9.34
CA GLY A 241 33.94 -17.14 -10.10
C GLY A 241 35.24 -17.93 -9.92
N GLN A 242 36.39 -17.24 -9.92
CA GLN A 242 37.69 -17.87 -9.65
C GLN A 242 37.80 -18.37 -8.21
N ALA A 243 37.33 -17.59 -7.22
CA ALA A 243 37.30 -18.01 -5.82
C ALA A 243 36.48 -19.30 -5.62
N ARG A 244 35.27 -19.37 -6.20
CA ARG A 244 34.43 -20.58 -6.17
C ARG A 244 35.10 -21.79 -6.82
N ARG A 245 35.84 -21.60 -7.93
CA ARG A 245 36.59 -22.68 -8.58
C ARG A 245 37.73 -23.19 -7.70
N ARG A 246 38.41 -22.29 -6.96
CA ARG A 246 39.45 -22.67 -6.00
C ARG A 246 38.86 -23.40 -4.80
N GLU A 247 37.74 -22.91 -4.24
CA GLU A 247 37.02 -23.58 -3.16
C GLU A 247 36.56 -25.00 -3.57
N ALA A 248 36.09 -25.18 -4.81
CA ALA A 248 35.68 -26.49 -5.31
C ALA A 248 36.86 -27.45 -5.61
N GLN A 249 38.09 -26.93 -5.67
CA GLN A 249 39.31 -27.73 -5.87
C GLN A 249 40.01 -28.10 -4.57
N LEU A 250 39.59 -27.52 -3.43
CA LEU A 250 40.05 -27.96 -2.12
C LEU A 250 39.35 -29.30 -1.79
N PRO A 251 40.10 -30.35 -1.43
CA PRO A 251 39.48 -31.59 -0.98
C PRO A 251 38.67 -31.32 0.29
N ALA A 252 37.45 -31.87 0.35
CA ALA A 252 36.65 -31.84 1.56
C ALA A 252 37.34 -32.72 2.61
N GLU A 253 37.98 -32.09 3.59
CA GLU A 253 38.42 -32.74 4.83
C GLU A 253 37.24 -33.05 5.74
#